data_AF-A0A1Y1T0E9-F1
#
_entry.id   AF-A0A1Y1T0E9-F1
#
_cell.length_a   1.000
_cell.length_b   1.000
_cell.length_c   1.000
_cell.angle_alpha   90.00
_cell.angle_beta   90.00
_cell.angle_gamma   90.00
#
_symmetry.space_group_name_H-M   'P 1'
#
loop_
_entity.id
_entity.type
_entity.pdbx_description
1 polymer ?
#
loop_
_entity_poly.entity_id
_entity_poly.type
_entity_poly.pdbx_seq_one_letter_code
_entity_poly.pdbx_strand_id
1 'polypeptide(L)'
;MAQRYLIIFTKLIFIYCLFYVIMKILAVFQGAWLYANLIMAFPVLILGLLGAYFVKIKKYNWIYVIISAILISIIRYYEQGWLLGLHNYFGAN
;
A
#
# COMPACT_ATOMS: atom_id res chain seq x y z
N MET A 1 -24.83 3.13 -13.05
CA MET A 1 -23.64 2.37 -13.49
C MET A 1 -22.37 2.75 -12.72
N ALA A 2 -22.04 4.05 -12.56
CA ALA A 2 -20.82 4.52 -11.86
C ALA A 2 -20.61 3.95 -10.44
N GLN A 3 -21.68 3.78 -9.65
CA GLN A 3 -21.59 3.24 -8.29
C GLN A 3 -21.07 1.79 -8.24
N ARG A 4 -21.43 0.95 -9.22
CA ARG A 4 -20.98 -0.46 -9.27
C ARG A 4 -19.48 -0.54 -9.54
N TYR A 5 -18.97 0.30 -10.44
CA TYR A 5 -17.54 0.39 -10.73
C TYR A 5 -16.75 0.89 -9.51
N LEU A 6 -17.26 1.91 -8.81
CA LEU A 6 -16.62 2.45 -7.60
C LEU A 6 -16.41 1.35 -6.54
N ILE A 7 -17.44 0.53 -6.30
CA ILE A 7 -17.37 -0.59 -5.35
C ILE A 7 -16.31 -1.60 -5.78
N ILE A 8 -16.26 -1.95 -7.07
CA ILE A 8 -15.26 -2.88 -7.63
C ILE A 8 -13.85 -2.33 -7.43
N PHE A 9 -13.59 -1.07 -7.81
CA PHE A 9 -12.28 -0.44 -7.65
C PHE A 9 -11.84 -0.34 -6.19
N THR A 10 -12.74 0.03 -5.29
CA THR A 10 -12.44 0.10 -3.85
C THR A 10 -12.03 -1.27 -3.30
N LYS A 11 -12.74 -2.34 -3.68
CA LYS A 11 -12.37 -3.71 -3.30
C LYS A 11 -11.03 -4.14 -3.91
N LEU A 12 -10.77 -3.77 -5.16
CA LEU A 12 -9.51 -4.08 -5.84
C LEU A 12 -8.33 -3.41 -5.13
N ILE A 13 -8.46 -2.12 -4.79
CA ILE A 13 -7.46 -1.37 -4.01
C ILE A 13 -7.24 -2.04 -2.65
N PHE A 14 -8.30 -2.43 -1.97
CA PHE A 14 -8.21 -3.12 -0.68
C PHE A 14 -7.43 -4.45 -0.79
N ILE A 15 -7.75 -5.29 -1.77
CA ILE A 15 -7.05 -6.56 -2.02
C ILE A 15 -5.58 -6.31 -2.36
N TYR A 16 -5.30 -5.29 -3.17
CA TYR A 16 -3.93 -4.91 -3.51
C TYR A 16 -3.14 -4.50 -2.27
N CYS A 17 -3.70 -3.65 -1.40
CA CYS A 17 -3.05 -3.22 -0.17
C CYS A 17 -2.77 -4.41 0.76
N LEU A 18 -3.74 -5.32 0.89
CA LEU A 18 -3.57 -6.55 1.68
C LEU A 18 -2.42 -7.39 1.14
N PHE A 19 -2.37 -7.62 -0.17
CA PHE A 19 -1.33 -8.39 -0.82
C PHE A 19 0.05 -7.74 -0.67
N TYR A 20 0.14 -6.42 -0.81
CA TYR A 20 1.38 -5.67 -0.64
C TYR A 20 1.93 -5.81 0.79
N VAL A 21 1.08 -5.67 1.81
CA VAL A 21 1.48 -5.85 3.20
C VAL A 21 1.98 -7.27 3.45
N ILE A 22 1.28 -8.29 2.94
CA ILE A 22 1.72 -9.69 3.02
C ILE A 22 3.09 -9.86 2.37
N MET A 23 3.30 -9.31 1.17
CA MET A 23 4.58 -9.37 0.46
C MET A 23 5.71 -8.74 1.26
N LYS A 24 5.48 -7.60 1.92
CA LYS A 24 6.48 -6.97 2.78
C LYS A 24 6.80 -7.80 4.03
N ILE A 25 5.78 -8.41 4.64
CA ILE A 25 5.98 -9.33 5.77
C ILE A 25 6.82 -10.54 5.33
N LEU A 26 6.49 -11.15 4.20
CA LEU A 26 7.26 -12.28 3.66
C LEU A 26 8.70 -11.90 3.32
N ALA A 27 8.92 -10.72 2.73
CA ALA A 27 10.26 -10.22 2.44
C ALA A 27 11.11 -10.09 3.70
N VAL A 28 10.53 -9.60 4.80
CA VAL A 28 11.20 -9.54 6.11
C VAL A 28 11.56 -10.94 6.61
N PHE A 29 10.66 -11.93 6.49
CA PHE A 29 10.97 -13.32 6.86
C PHE A 29 12.06 -13.95 5.99
N GLN A 30 12.24 -13.48 4.75
CA GLN A 30 13.32 -13.91 3.85
C GLN A 30 14.66 -13.20 4.12
N GLY A 31 14.76 -12.40 5.20
CA GLY A 31 15.99 -11.70 5.58
C GLY A 31 16.15 -10.33 4.94
N ALA A 32 15.12 -9.78 4.30
CA ALA A 32 15.15 -8.39 3.84
C ALA A 32 15.10 -7.43 5.04
N TRP A 33 15.58 -6.20 4.84
CA TRP A 33 15.72 -5.21 5.91
C TRP A 33 14.39 -4.84 6.54
N LEU A 34 14.24 -5.14 7.84
CA LEU A 34 13.01 -4.93 8.61
C LEU A 34 12.55 -3.46 8.51
N TYR A 35 13.42 -2.52 8.88
CA TYR A 35 13.08 -1.10 8.98
C TYR A 35 12.65 -0.49 7.64
N ALA A 36 13.39 -0.77 6.57
CA ALA A 36 13.07 -0.24 5.23
C ALA A 36 11.73 -0.77 4.70
N ASN A 37 11.46 -2.06 4.91
CA ASN A 37 10.19 -2.67 4.49
C ASN A 37 9.00 -2.18 5.33
N LEU A 38 9.18 -1.96 6.64
CA LEU A 38 8.11 -1.49 7.53
C LEU A 38 7.69 -0.04 7.18
N ILE A 39 8.65 0.85 6.97
CA ILE A 39 8.41 2.25 6.61
C ILE A 39 7.66 2.33 5.28
N MET A 40 8.04 1.50 4.32
CA MET A 40 7.40 1.44 3.00
C MET A 40 6.03 0.75 3.00
N ALA A 41 5.80 -0.17 3.94
CA ALA A 41 4.49 -0.78 4.13
C ALA A 41 3.49 0.22 4.73
N PHE A 42 3.95 1.13 5.57
CA PHE A 42 3.10 2.05 6.35
C PHE A 42 2.08 2.85 5.52
N PRO A 43 2.45 3.59 4.45
CA PRO A 43 1.47 4.34 3.66
C PRO A 43 0.44 3.44 2.96
N VAL A 44 0.86 2.27 2.45
CA VAL A 44 -0.05 1.30 1.82
C VAL A 44 -0.99 0.67 2.85
N LEU A 45 -0.51 0.45 4.07
CA LEU A 45 -1.29 -0.08 5.18
C LEU A 45 -2.39 0.91 5.59
N ILE A 46 -2.09 2.22 5.65
CA ILE A 46 -3.09 3.28 5.89
C ILE A 46 -4.17 3.24 4.80
N LEU A 47 -3.78 3.16 3.52
CA LEU A 47 -4.75 3.07 2.42
C LEU A 47 -5.62 1.81 2.53
N GLY A 48 -5.04 0.68 2.91
CA GLY A 48 -5.76 -0.57 3.14
C GLY A 48 -6.77 -0.46 4.29
N LEU A 49 -6.39 0.16 5.41
CA LEU A 49 -7.29 0.40 6.54
C LEU A 49 -8.44 1.34 6.18
N LEU A 50 -8.15 2.43 5.43
CA LEU A 50 -9.19 3.31 4.90
C LEU A 50 -10.13 2.57 3.95
N GLY A 51 -9.60 1.69 3.10
CA GLY A 51 -10.37 0.84 2.20
C GLY A 51 -11.30 -0.10 2.96
N ALA A 52 -10.79 -0.76 4.00
CA ALA A 52 -11.59 -1.61 4.89
C ALA A 52 -12.71 -0.81 5.57
N TYR A 53 -12.41 0.40 6.04
CA TYR A 53 -13.38 1.30 6.64
C TYR A 53 -14.49 1.67 5.64
N PHE A 54 -14.15 2.13 4.43
CA PHE A 54 -15.11 2.49 3.38
C PHE A 54 -15.99 1.31 2.95
N VAL A 55 -15.42 0.12 2.85
CA VAL A 55 -16.18 -1.11 2.58
C VAL A 55 -17.17 -1.41 3.69
N LYS A 56 -16.78 -1.24 4.96
CA LYS A 56 -17.65 -1.49 6.13
C LYS A 56 -18.82 -0.51 6.22
N ILE A 57 -18.58 0.78 5.96
CA ILE A 57 -19.62 1.82 6.02
C ILE A 57 -20.46 1.92 4.73
N LYS A 58 -20.13 1.13 3.69
CA LYS A 58 -20.75 1.17 2.35
C LYS A 58 -20.80 2.57 1.71
N LYS A 59 -19.95 3.50 2.17
CA LYS A 59 -19.77 4.83 1.58
C LYS A 59 -18.52 4.80 0.73
N TYR A 60 -18.74 4.93 -0.56
CA TYR A 60 -17.74 4.79 -1.60
C TYR A 60 -17.47 6.14 -2.24
N ASN A 61 -16.21 6.56 -2.33
CA ASN A 61 -15.83 7.84 -2.91
C ASN A 61 -14.80 7.68 -4.03
N TRP A 62 -15.06 8.31 -5.17
CA TRP A 62 -14.13 8.34 -6.31
C TRP A 62 -12.80 9.00 -5.97
N ILE A 63 -12.82 10.01 -5.09
CA ILE A 63 -11.61 10.69 -4.63
C ILE A 63 -10.66 9.70 -3.95
N TYR A 64 -11.19 8.81 -3.09
CA TYR A 64 -10.39 7.77 -2.46
C TYR A 64 -9.77 6.82 -3.48
N VAL A 65 -10.54 6.40 -4.49
CA VAL A 65 -10.04 5.49 -5.54
C VAL A 65 -8.91 6.13 -6.33
N ILE A 66 -9.07 7.37 -6.78
CA ILE A 66 -8.08 8.08 -7.59
C ILE A 66 -6.81 8.34 -6.77
N ILE A 67 -6.95 8.85 -5.54
CA ILE A 67 -5.80 9.11 -4.65
C ILE A 67 -5.05 7.82 -4.37
N SER A 68 -5.77 6.73 -4.03
CA SER A 68 -5.14 5.45 -3.73
C SER A 68 -4.41 4.89 -4.94
N ALA A 69 -5.01 4.96 -6.14
CA ALA A 69 -4.38 4.48 -7.36
C ALA A 69 -3.07 5.24 -7.68
N ILE A 70 -3.08 6.57 -7.56
CA ILE A 70 -1.88 7.39 -7.75
C ILE A 70 -0.82 7.07 -6.70
N LEU A 71 -1.19 7.03 -5.43
CA LEU A 71 -0.26 6.82 -4.32
C LEU A 71 0.37 5.41 -4.37
N ILE A 72 -0.42 4.40 -4.70
CA ILE A 72 0.08 3.03 -4.98
C ILE A 72 1.07 3.05 -6.14
N SER A 73 0.77 3.76 -7.22
CA SER A 73 1.64 3.81 -8.41
C SER A 73 2.99 4.47 -8.09
N ILE A 74 2.97 5.56 -7.32
CA ILE A 74 4.19 6.25 -6.86
C ILE A 74 5.02 5.31 -5.98
N ILE A 75 4.42 4.72 -4.94
CA ILE A 75 5.14 3.81 -4.03
C ILE A 75 5.74 2.65 -4.81
N ARG A 76 4.99 2.08 -5.74
CA ARG A 76 5.45 0.94 -6.54
C ARG A 76 6.60 1.31 -7.47
N TYR A 77 6.56 2.51 -8.06
CA TYR A 77 7.62 3.00 -8.95
C TYR A 77 8.92 3.28 -8.17
N TYR A 78 8.82 3.96 -7.02
CA TYR A 78 9.98 4.32 -6.20
C TYR A 78 10.43 3.22 -5.23
N GLU A 79 9.75 2.06 -5.22
CA GLU A 79 9.94 1.02 -4.22
C GLU A 79 11.40 0.58 -4.10
N GLN A 80 12.06 0.33 -5.23
CA GLN A 80 13.44 -0.12 -5.25
C GLN A 80 14.42 0.98 -4.80
N GLY A 81 14.22 2.21 -5.27
CA GLY A 81 15.09 3.34 -4.91
C GLY A 81 14.99 3.69 -3.43
N TRP A 82 13.78 3.68 -2.87
CA TRP A 82 13.58 3.96 -1.45
C TRP A 82 14.09 2.83 -0.56
N LEU A 83 13.95 1.56 -0.96
CA LEU A 83 14.54 0.43 -0.23
C LEU A 83 16.06 0.56 -0.13
N LEU A 84 16.73 0.86 -1.25
CA LEU A 84 18.19 1.03 -1.30
C LEU A 84 18.64 2.25 -0.50
N GLY A 85 17.94 3.38 -0.62
CA GLY A 85 18.24 4.60 0.13
C GLY A 85 18.08 4.40 1.64
N LEU A 86 16.99 3.76 2.07
CA LEU A 86 16.77 3.42 3.48
C LEU A 86 17.79 2.41 3.99
N HIS A 87 18.15 1.39 3.18
CA HIS A 87 19.19 0.45 3.57
C HIS A 87 20.54 1.14 3.78
N ASN A 88 20.96 2.00 2.86
CA ASN A 88 22.21 2.74 2.99
C ASN A 88 22.19 3.69 4.20
N TYR A 89 21.05 4.33 4.50
CA TYR A 89 20.93 5.22 5.65
C TYR A 89 21.02 4.47 6.99
N PHE A 90 20.41 3.29 7.10
CA PHE A 90 20.43 2.48 8.33
C PHE A 90 21.64 1.54 8.43
N GLY A 91 22.29 1.20 7.31
CA GLY A 91 23.46 0.33 7.24
C GLY A 91 24.81 1.04 7.22
N ALA A 92 24.84 2.37 7.04
CA ALA A 92 26.05 3.18 7.09
C ALA A 92 26.39 3.73 8.50
N ASN A 93 25.80 3.16 9.56
CA ASN A 93 26.20 3.38 10.96
C ASN A 93 26.90 2.15 11.50
#